data_AF-A0A1G0GVR6-F1
#
_entry.id   AF-A0A1G0GVR6-F1
#
_cell.length_a   1.000
_cell.length_b   1.000
_cell.length_c   1.000
_cell.angle_alpha   90.00
_cell.angle_beta   90.00
_cell.angle_gamma   90.00
#
_symmetry.space_group_name_H-M   'P 1'
#
loop_
_entity.id
_entity.type
_entity.pdbx_description
1 polymer ?
#
loop_
_entity_poly.entity_id
_entity_poly.type
_entity_poly.pdbx_seq_one_letter_code
_entity_poly.pdbx_strand_id
1 'polypeptide(L)'
;MTRANTTKSFKIPTSLEIEMNNKLVFEGYGLRGKSKWICDSICKFLTFPDREFILDCIELSEELENLDKSISFRPTTTVEDLLDEWVVNVRMKIPAIEGLKSKIIRTAIIHNLLGSVESIGKISQTTTVQR
;
A
#
# COMPACT_ATOMS: atom_id res chain seq x y z
N MET A 1 18.64 13.90 14.39
CA MET A 1 17.25 14.30 14.72
C MET A 1 16.39 13.06 14.72
N THR A 2 15.81 12.67 15.86
CA THR A 2 14.90 11.51 15.94
C THR A 2 13.57 11.92 15.31
N ARG A 3 13.17 11.31 14.19
CA ARG A 3 11.84 11.57 13.59
C ARG A 3 10.76 11.19 14.60
N ALA A 4 9.88 12.13 14.91
CA ALA A 4 8.74 11.85 15.77
C ALA A 4 7.83 10.87 15.04
N ASN A 5 7.61 9.71 15.67
CA ASN A 5 6.82 8.66 15.08
C ASN A 5 5.33 9.06 15.10
N THR A 6 4.87 9.70 14.02
CA THR A 6 3.54 10.35 13.93
C THR A 6 2.57 9.47 13.17
N THR A 7 1.30 9.47 13.59
CA THR A 7 0.23 8.78 12.86
C THR A 7 0.12 9.36 11.45
N LYS A 8 0.10 8.48 10.45
CA LYS A 8 -0.16 8.83 9.04
C LYS A 8 -1.51 8.26 8.63
N SER A 9 -2.18 8.95 7.71
CA SER A 9 -3.45 8.51 7.16
C SER A 9 -3.41 8.49 5.64
N PHE A 10 -4.08 7.51 5.04
CA PHE A 10 -4.24 7.36 3.60
C PHE A 10 -5.63 6.81 3.31
N LYS A 11 -6.17 7.10 2.12
CA LYS A 11 -7.47 6.59 1.71
C LYS A 11 -7.37 5.29 0.92
N ILE A 12 -8.29 4.36 1.08
CA ILE A 12 -8.42 3.14 0.28
C ILE A 12 -9.89 2.90 -0.10
N PRO A 13 -10.18 2.04 -1.10
CA PRO A 13 -11.54 1.60 -1.36
C PRO A 13 -12.10 0.79 -0.19
N THR A 14 -13.40 0.90 0.07
CA THR A 14 -14.11 0.08 1.08
C THR A 14 -13.87 -1.42 0.90
N SER A 15 -13.88 -1.93 -0.34
CA SER A 15 -13.62 -3.35 -0.62
C SER A 15 -12.25 -3.78 -0.11
N LEU A 16 -11.22 -2.97 -0.36
CA LEU A 16 -9.86 -3.24 0.10
C LEU A 16 -9.74 -3.20 1.63
N GLU A 17 -10.47 -2.31 2.30
CA GLU A 17 -10.51 -2.28 3.77
C GLU A 17 -11.08 -3.59 4.34
N ILE A 18 -12.16 -4.09 3.75
CA ILE A 18 -12.82 -5.35 4.17
C ILE A 18 -11.85 -6.53 4.02
N GLU A 19 -11.21 -6.66 2.85
CA GLU A 19 -10.23 -7.72 2.58
C GLU A 19 -9.03 -7.64 3.53
N MET A 20 -8.50 -6.44 3.75
CA MET A 20 -7.43 -6.19 4.70
C MET A 20 -7.80 -6.63 6.12
N ASN A 21 -8.98 -6.27 6.60
CA ASN A 21 -9.43 -6.65 7.94
C ASN A 21 -9.64 -8.16 8.07
N ASN A 22 -10.16 -8.83 7.04
CA ASN A 22 -10.28 -10.28 7.03
C ASN A 22 -8.91 -10.97 7.09
N LYS A 23 -7.93 -10.48 6.30
CA LYS A 23 -6.57 -11.00 6.31
C LYS A 23 -5.88 -10.80 7.66
N LEU A 24 -6.04 -9.63 8.26
CA LEU A 24 -5.51 -9.31 9.59
C LEU A 24 -5.97 -10.32 10.64
N VAL A 25 -7.27 -10.59 10.68
CA VAL A 25 -7.86 -11.56 11.62
C VAL A 25 -7.33 -12.95 11.35
N PHE A 26 -7.28 -13.37 10.08
CA PHE A 26 -6.77 -14.68 9.67
C PHE A 26 -5.30 -14.91 10.06
N GLU A 27 -4.46 -13.89 9.89
CA GLU A 27 -3.03 -13.95 10.24
C GLU A 27 -2.75 -13.76 11.74
N GLY A 28 -3.79 -13.63 12.58
CA GLY A 28 -3.65 -13.50 14.03
C GLY A 28 -3.20 -12.10 14.48
N TYR A 29 -3.20 -11.11 13.58
CA TYR A 29 -3.04 -9.71 13.96
C TYR A 29 -4.34 -9.26 14.61
N GLY A 30 -4.41 -9.35 15.95
CA GLY A 30 -5.60 -8.95 16.72
C GLY A 30 -6.00 -7.47 16.49
N LEU A 31 -7.00 -6.97 17.22
CA LEU A 31 -7.62 -5.64 17.01
C LEU A 31 -6.63 -4.45 16.96
N ARG A 32 -5.41 -4.59 17.50
CA ARG A 32 -4.35 -3.56 17.51
C ARG A 32 -3.22 -3.83 16.51
N GLY A 33 -3.27 -4.93 15.75
CA GLY A 33 -2.23 -5.39 14.83
C GLY A 33 -2.19 -4.65 13.50
N LYS A 34 -3.22 -3.86 13.16
CA LYS A 34 -3.34 -3.15 11.88
C LYS A 34 -2.10 -2.33 11.52
N SER A 35 -1.61 -1.49 12.43
CA SER A 35 -0.43 -0.66 12.15
C SER A 35 0.82 -1.51 11.88
N LYS A 36 1.00 -2.58 12.66
CA LYS A 36 2.14 -3.49 12.48
C LYS A 36 2.05 -4.22 11.14
N TRP A 37 0.88 -4.75 10.80
CA TRP A 37 0.66 -5.44 9.54
C TRP A 37 0.88 -4.54 8.32
N ILE A 38 0.43 -3.29 8.36
CA ILE A 38 0.70 -2.31 7.30
C ILE A 38 2.20 -2.06 7.17
N CYS A 39 2.91 -1.90 8.30
CA CYS A 39 4.37 -1.74 8.28
C CYS A 39 5.07 -2.96 7.68
N ASP A 40 4.69 -4.16 8.13
CA ASP A 40 5.27 -5.43 7.65
C ASP A 40 5.00 -5.61 6.15
N SER A 41 3.80 -5.23 5.67
CA SER A 41 3.43 -5.25 4.25
C SER A 41 4.29 -4.29 3.42
N ILE A 42 4.50 -3.06 3.90
CA ILE A 42 5.35 -2.06 3.24
C ILE A 42 6.80 -2.55 3.19
N CYS A 43 7.34 -3.01 4.32
CA CYS A 43 8.70 -3.54 4.36
C CYS A 43 8.86 -4.70 3.36
N LYS A 44 8.00 -5.72 3.45
CA LYS A 44 8.06 -6.90 2.58
C LYS A 44 8.02 -6.54 1.09
N PHE A 45 7.18 -5.58 0.71
CA PHE A 45 7.07 -5.13 -0.67
C PHE A 45 8.29 -4.32 -1.12
N LEU A 46 8.68 -3.30 -0.35
CA LEU A 46 9.74 -2.36 -0.74
C LEU A 46 11.16 -2.93 -0.61
N THR A 47 11.32 -4.05 0.08
CA THR A 47 12.58 -4.81 0.12
C THR A 47 12.60 -6.00 -0.84
N PHE A 48 11.60 -6.13 -1.73
CA PHE A 48 11.59 -7.20 -2.72
C PHE A 48 12.80 -7.02 -3.68
N PRO A 49 13.53 -8.10 -4.03
CA PRO A 49 14.78 -7.97 -4.77
C PRO A 49 14.64 -7.36 -6.17
N ASP A 50 13.51 -7.62 -6.82
CA ASP A 50 13.23 -7.11 -8.15
C ASP A 50 12.65 -5.69 -8.06
N ARG A 51 13.49 -4.70 -8.37
CA ARG A 51 13.10 -3.28 -8.31
C ARG A 51 12.19 -2.85 -9.45
N GLU A 52 12.36 -3.42 -10.64
CA GLU A 52 11.51 -3.10 -11.79
C GLU A 52 10.09 -3.64 -11.55
N PHE A 53 9.98 -4.86 -10.99
CA PHE A 53 8.70 -5.40 -10.53
C PHE A 53 7.95 -4.46 -9.57
N ILE A 54 8.66 -3.86 -8.60
CA ILE A 54 8.05 -2.92 -7.66
C ILE A 54 7.53 -1.67 -8.40
N LEU A 55 8.31 -1.14 -9.36
CA LEU A 55 7.90 0.01 -10.18
C LEU A 55 6.64 -0.30 -10.98
N ASP A 56 6.62 -1.45 -11.66
CA ASP A 56 5.46 -1.90 -12.46
C ASP A 56 4.20 -2.00 -11.59
N CYS A 57 4.31 -2.57 -10.38
CA CYS A 57 3.20 -2.65 -9.44
C CYS A 57 2.68 -1.26 -9.03
N ILE A 58 3.57 -0.31 -8.81
CA ILE A 58 3.21 1.06 -8.41
C ILE A 58 2.51 1.77 -9.56
N GLU A 59 3.03 1.65 -10.78
CA GLU A 59 2.43 2.24 -11.98
C GLU A 59 1.01 1.69 -12.21
N LEU A 60 0.82 0.37 -12.18
CA LEU A 60 -0.49 -0.27 -12.36
C LEU A 60 -1.51 0.10 -11.28
N SER A 61 -1.06 0.42 -10.07
CA SER A 61 -1.97 0.83 -8.98
C SER A 61 -2.58 2.23 -9.14
N GLU A 62 -2.24 2.96 -10.20
CA GLU A 62 -2.87 4.24 -10.56
C GLU A 62 -4.38 4.13 -10.78
N GLU A 63 -4.84 2.96 -11.24
CA GLU A 63 -6.21 2.74 -11.65
C GLU A 63 -7.19 2.52 -10.48
N LEU A 64 -6.74 2.65 -9.22
CA LEU A 64 -7.60 2.49 -8.05
C LEU A 64 -8.56 3.67 -7.89
N GLU A 65 -9.83 3.44 -8.22
CA GLU A 65 -10.91 4.39 -8.02
C GLU A 65 -11.58 4.26 -6.63
N ASN A 66 -12.48 5.19 -6.30
CA ASN A 66 -13.35 5.14 -5.12
C ASN A 66 -12.61 5.09 -3.76
N LEU A 67 -11.57 5.92 -3.60
CA LEU A 67 -10.78 6.04 -2.36
C LEU A 67 -11.57 6.76 -1.24
N ASP A 68 -12.51 6.06 -0.60
CA ASP A 68 -13.47 6.64 0.33
C ASP A 68 -13.16 6.38 1.82
N LYS A 69 -12.42 5.31 2.14
CA LYS A 69 -12.08 4.93 3.53
C LYS A 69 -10.73 5.45 3.97
N SER A 70 -10.71 6.24 5.05
CA SER A 70 -9.48 6.74 5.66
C SER A 70 -8.93 5.72 6.66
N ILE A 71 -7.73 5.21 6.40
CA ILE A 71 -7.00 4.31 7.28
C ILE A 71 -5.82 5.05 7.88
N SER A 72 -5.61 4.85 9.18
CA SER A 72 -4.49 5.42 9.92
C SER A 72 -3.57 4.33 10.44
N PHE A 73 -2.26 4.58 10.36
CA PHE A 73 -1.23 3.72 10.94
C PHE A 73 -0.07 4.54 11.48
N ARG A 74 0.74 3.92 12.34
CA ARG A 74 1.98 4.51 12.84
C ARG A 74 3.17 3.82 12.16
N PRO A 75 3.85 4.45 11.19
CA PRO A 75 5.00 3.85 10.51
C PRO A 75 6.15 3.61 11.51
N THR A 76 7.03 2.67 11.24
CA THR A 76 8.33 2.62 11.93
C THR A 76 9.31 3.54 11.23
N THR A 77 10.45 3.86 11.86
CA THR A 77 11.52 4.62 11.21
C THR A 77 11.98 3.94 9.92
N THR A 78 12.15 2.60 9.94
CA THR A 78 12.46 1.81 8.75
C THR A 78 11.43 1.99 7.64
N VAL A 79 10.14 1.99 7.96
CA VAL A 79 9.08 2.22 6.96
C VAL A 79 9.13 3.64 6.41
N GLU A 80 9.38 4.66 7.24
CA GLU A 80 9.52 6.04 6.77
C GLU A 80 10.72 6.19 5.82
N ASP A 81 11.86 5.57 6.15
CA ASP A 81 13.07 5.63 5.35
C ASP A 81 12.87 4.90 4.00
N LEU A 82 12.26 3.71 4.00
CA LEU A 82 11.91 2.99 2.78
C LEU A 82 10.95 3.79 1.89
N LEU A 83 9.92 4.42 2.48
CA LEU A 83 8.98 5.24 1.73
C LEU A 83 9.65 6.46 1.09
N ASP A 84 10.58 7.11 1.80
CA ASP A 84 11.32 8.25 1.27
C ASP A 84 12.26 7.83 0.12
N GLU A 85 13.00 6.73 0.29
CA GLU A 85 13.86 6.17 -0.77
C GLU A 85 13.06 5.85 -2.04
N TRP A 86 11.96 5.10 -1.88
CA TRP A 86 11.14 4.69 -3.02
C TRP A 86 10.40 5.84 -3.68
N VAL A 87 10.03 6.89 -2.94
CA VAL A 87 9.50 8.11 -3.54
C VAL A 87 10.50 8.75 -4.49
N VAL A 88 11.77 8.82 -4.11
CA VAL A 88 12.83 9.36 -4.97
C VAL A 88 13.01 8.46 -6.19
N ASN A 89 13.13 7.15 -5.99
CA ASN A 89 13.32 6.18 -7.08
C ASN A 89 12.20 6.22 -8.12
N VAL A 90 10.94 6.22 -7.67
CA VAL A 90 9.79 6.28 -8.58
C VAL A 90 9.73 7.63 -9.29
N ARG A 91 9.95 8.75 -8.59
CA ARG A 91 9.91 10.09 -9.23
C ARG A 91 10.98 10.28 -10.30
N MET A 92 12.12 9.60 -10.21
CA MET A 92 13.12 9.63 -11.28
C MET A 92 12.65 8.95 -12.57
N LYS A 93 11.68 8.03 -12.48
CA LYS A 93 11.13 7.28 -13.62
C LYS A 93 9.78 7.85 -14.10
N ILE A 94 8.92 8.19 -13.15
CA ILE A 94 7.55 8.65 -13.37
C ILE A 94 7.32 9.96 -12.58
N PRO A 95 7.82 11.12 -13.06
CA PRO A 95 7.84 12.36 -12.27
C PRO A 95 6.45 12.93 -11.97
N ALA A 96 5.48 12.68 -12.85
CA ALA A 96 4.14 13.27 -12.82
C ALA A 96 3.17 12.56 -11.85
N ILE A 97 3.59 11.47 -11.20
CA ILE A 97 2.71 10.66 -10.37
C ILE A 97 2.29 11.40 -9.09
N GLU A 98 1.00 11.66 -8.95
CA GLU A 98 0.44 12.32 -7.77
C GLU A 98 0.19 11.34 -6.62
N GLY A 99 0.22 11.86 -5.39
CA GLY A 99 -0.11 11.06 -4.20
C GLY A 99 0.80 9.85 -3.95
N LEU A 100 2.02 9.86 -4.51
CA LEU A 100 2.93 8.71 -4.60
C LEU A 100 3.10 7.90 -3.31
N LYS A 101 3.31 8.56 -2.16
CA LYS A 101 3.45 7.83 -0.88
C LYS A 101 2.21 6.99 -0.56
N SER A 102 1.02 7.56 -0.69
CA SER A 102 -0.23 6.85 -0.48
C SER A 102 -0.42 5.74 -1.51
N LYS A 103 0.03 5.96 -2.75
CA LYS A 103 0.00 4.95 -3.82
C LYS A 103 0.88 3.75 -3.45
N ILE A 104 2.16 3.98 -3.12
CA ILE A 104 3.09 2.94 -2.65
C ILE A 104 2.50 2.11 -1.50
N ILE A 105 1.89 2.79 -0.51
CA ILE A 105 1.27 2.11 0.64
C ILE A 105 0.14 1.19 0.19
N ARG A 106 -0.74 1.66 -0.73
CA ARG A 106 -1.82 0.82 -1.29
C ARG A 106 -1.28 -0.37 -2.06
N THR A 107 -0.28 -0.14 -2.92
CA THR A 107 0.36 -1.20 -3.70
C THR A 107 0.92 -2.29 -2.78
N ALA A 108 1.60 -1.90 -1.69
CA ALA A 108 2.11 -2.84 -0.71
C ALA A 108 1.01 -3.66 -0.02
N ILE A 109 -0.11 -3.03 0.33
CA ILE A 109 -1.28 -3.70 0.93
C ILE A 109 -1.87 -4.70 -0.05
N ILE A 110 -2.12 -4.29 -1.30
CA ILE A 110 -2.71 -5.14 -2.34
C ILE A 110 -1.79 -6.32 -2.64
N HIS A 111 -0.49 -6.06 -2.79
CA HIS A 111 0.52 -7.10 -3.00
C HIS A 111 0.53 -8.11 -1.85
N ASN A 112 0.46 -7.67 -0.60
CA ASN A 112 0.45 -8.59 0.53
C ASN A 112 -0.87 -9.38 0.66
N LEU A 113 -1.99 -8.83 0.19
CA LEU A 113 -3.29 -9.54 0.17
C LEU A 113 -3.34 -10.64 -0.89
N LEU A 114 -2.89 -10.32 -2.11
CA LEU A 114 -3.18 -11.12 -3.30
C LEU A 114 -1.97 -11.90 -3.85
N GLY A 115 -0.77 -11.58 -3.38
CA GLY A 115 0.46 -12.30 -3.70
C GLY A 115 0.88 -12.28 -5.18
N SER A 116 0.24 -11.49 -6.05
CA SER A 116 0.60 -11.39 -7.47
C SER A 116 0.08 -10.10 -8.15
N VAL A 117 0.85 -9.62 -9.13
CA VAL A 117 0.56 -8.46 -10.00
C VAL A 117 -0.77 -8.60 -10.74
N GLU A 118 -1.11 -9.83 -11.13
CA GLU A 118 -2.35 -10.17 -11.85
C GLU A 118 -3.63 -9.84 -11.07
N SER A 119 -3.51 -9.66 -9.76
CA SER A 119 -4.64 -9.34 -8.89
C SER A 119 -4.84 -7.83 -8.70
N ILE A 120 -3.82 -7.02 -8.97
CA ILE A 120 -3.91 -5.54 -8.94
C ILE A 120 -4.85 -5.07 -10.07
N GLY A 121 -4.73 -5.63 -11.27
CA GLY A 121 -5.61 -5.32 -12.41
C GLY A 121 -7.06 -5.83 -12.26
N LYS A 122 -7.29 -6.88 -11.47
CA LYS A 122 -8.65 -7.41 -11.21
C LYS A 122 -9.46 -6.51 -10.27
N ILE A 123 -8.82 -5.81 -9.33
CA ILE A 123 -9.51 -4.87 -8.43
C ILE A 123 -10.06 -3.67 -9.21
N SER A 124 -9.32 -3.16 -10.21
CA SER A 124 -9.79 -2.09 -11.09
C SER A 124 -11.05 -2.46 -11.88
N GLN A 125 -11.22 -3.73 -12.26
CA GLN A 125 -12.36 -4.19 -13.07
C GLN A 125 -13.60 -4.57 -12.24
N THR A 126 -13.44 -4.89 -10.96
CA THR A 126 -14.58 -5.32 -10.12
C THR A 126 -15.46 -4.14 -9.70
N THR A 127 -14.99 -2.90 -9.85
CA THR A 127 -15.76 -1.69 -9.51
C THR A 127 -16.73 -1.24 -10.62
N THR A 128 -16.69 -1.86 -11.80
CA THR A 128 -17.54 -1.49 -12.95
C THR A 128 -18.87 -2.27 -13.00
N VAL A 129 -19.04 -3.33 -12.21
CA VAL A 129 -20.22 -4.22 -12.28
C VAL A 129 -21.14 -4.06 -11.06
N GLN A 130 -21.50 -2.84 -10.70
CA GLN A 130 -22.74 -2.55 -9.95
C GLN A 130 -23.29 -1.18 -10.40
N ARG A 131 -23.96 -1.18 -11.56
CA ARG A 131 -24.97 -0.19 -11.94
C ARG A 131 -26.20 -0.92 -12.43
#